data_AF-A0A934ESL6-F1
#
_entry.id   AF-A0A934ESL6-F1
#
_cell.length_a   1.000
_cell.length_b   1.000
_cell.length_c   1.000
_cell.angle_alpha   90.00
_cell.angle_beta   90.00
_cell.angle_gamma   90.00
#
_symmetry.space_group_name_H-M   'P 1'
#
loop_
_entity.id
_entity.type
_entity.pdbx_description
1 polymer ?
#
loop_
_entity_poly.entity_id
_entity_poly.type
_entity_poly.pdbx_seq_one_letter_code
_entity_poly.pdbx_strand_id
1 'polypeptide(L)'
;MRRAPVIHVVLITVLLGSVLIATAVGSVSIPIPSIVAVLLGKAIGVVPVNWLPDQTAYEAIVWYLRLPRVILAALVGGALALAGAVLQGLFRNPMADPGIIGISSGGALGAVIAVMSGLAASALWSLPVLAFVGAAGTTWTIYILSTQAGRTPLATLLLSGLAVSAFATALTSLLLTLAQDIFAFREVLFWLLGGLDGRGWSHVGLASWPILVGGMFLLLFADELNIVAATGEAGASGVGVEMQQTKRRVLMLTALISAPWRAVFCLPASTTAYSDGGCVNHVRSYDVGSREPVQQRTDVVGWDQSDREDR
;
A
#
# COMPACT_ATOMS: atom_id res chain seq x y z
N MET A 1 15.78 -26.55 1.22
CA MET A 1 15.83 -26.01 -0.16
C MET A 1 14.77 -26.59 -1.12
N ARG A 2 14.45 -27.90 -1.10
CA ARG A 2 13.45 -28.50 -2.05
C ARG A 2 11.99 -28.01 -1.97
N ARG A 3 11.57 -27.35 -0.88
CA ARG A 3 10.19 -26.83 -0.72
C ARG A 3 9.96 -25.45 -1.36
N ALA A 4 11.03 -24.70 -1.63
CA ALA A 4 10.94 -23.37 -2.23
C ALA A 4 10.22 -23.33 -3.59
N PRO A 5 10.53 -24.19 -4.59
CA PRO A 5 9.84 -24.16 -5.88
C PRO A 5 8.36 -24.51 -5.76
N VAL A 6 8.00 -25.42 -4.84
CA VAL A 6 6.59 -25.81 -4.60
C VAL A 6 5.80 -24.63 -4.05
N ILE A 7 6.37 -23.88 -3.09
CA ILE A 7 5.72 -22.70 -2.52
C ILE A 7 5.49 -21.62 -3.60
N HIS A 8 6.49 -21.36 -4.45
CA HIS A 8 6.34 -20.39 -5.53
C HIS A 8 5.25 -20.78 -6.53
N VAL A 9 5.19 -22.05 -6.94
CA VAL A 9 4.15 -22.55 -7.86
C VAL A 9 2.77 -22.39 -7.24
N VAL A 10 2.60 -22.74 -5.95
CA VAL A 10 1.32 -22.58 -5.25
C VAL A 10 0.91 -21.11 -5.18
N LEU A 11 1.82 -20.20 -4.80
CA LEU A 11 1.52 -18.77 -4.72
C LEU A 11 1.14 -18.16 -6.07
N ILE A 12 1.86 -18.50 -7.14
CA ILE A 12 1.53 -18.06 -8.50
C ILE A 12 0.15 -18.58 -8.92
N THR A 13 -0.14 -19.84 -8.63
CA THR A 13 -1.45 -20.45 -8.97
C THR A 13 -2.59 -19.75 -8.22
N VAL A 14 -2.40 -19.47 -6.93
CA VAL A 14 -3.37 -18.73 -6.12
C VAL A 14 -3.55 -17.30 -6.61
N LEU A 15 -2.48 -16.61 -7.00
CA LEU A 15 -2.53 -15.26 -7.57
C LEU A 15 -3.30 -15.23 -8.90
N LEU A 16 -3.01 -16.17 -9.81
CA LEU A 16 -3.72 -16.25 -11.09
C LEU A 16 -5.21 -16.59 -10.89
N GLY A 17 -5.50 -17.52 -9.96
CA GLY A 17 -6.87 -17.86 -9.59
C GLY A 17 -7.64 -16.67 -8.99
N SER A 18 -7.02 -15.90 -8.10
CA SER A 18 -7.66 -14.73 -7.50
C SER A 18 -7.91 -13.62 -8.51
N VAL A 19 -7.00 -13.38 -9.46
CA VAL A 19 -7.19 -12.42 -10.57
C VAL A 19 -8.37 -12.83 -11.45
N LEU A 20 -8.50 -14.11 -11.77
CA LEU A 20 -9.60 -14.63 -12.58
C LEU A 20 -10.95 -14.50 -11.87
N ILE A 21 -11.01 -14.81 -10.57
CA ILE A 21 -12.23 -14.63 -9.76
C ILE A 21 -12.58 -13.14 -9.63
N ALA A 22 -11.59 -12.29 -9.35
CA ALA A 22 -11.80 -10.85 -9.19
C ALA A 22 -12.28 -10.16 -10.48
N THR A 23 -11.90 -10.68 -11.66
CA THR A 23 -12.42 -10.20 -12.94
C THR A 23 -13.82 -10.74 -13.27
N ALA A 24 -14.19 -11.90 -12.74
CA ALA A 24 -15.53 -12.49 -12.92
C ALA A 24 -16.61 -11.79 -12.08
N VAL A 25 -16.28 -11.40 -10.85
CA VAL A 25 -17.21 -10.75 -9.92
C VAL A 25 -17.36 -9.25 -10.26
N GLY A 26 -18.58 -8.78 -10.47
CA GLY A 26 -18.88 -7.37 -10.70
C GLY A 26 -20.38 -7.10 -10.86
N SER A 27 -20.75 -5.85 -11.18
CA SER A 27 -22.16 -5.42 -11.37
C SER A 27 -22.89 -6.20 -12.46
N VAL A 28 -22.15 -6.72 -13.43
CA VAL A 28 -22.65 -7.63 -14.47
C VAL A 28 -21.99 -8.99 -14.26
N SER A 29 -22.78 -10.05 -14.09
CA SER A 29 -22.21 -11.40 -14.00
C SER A 29 -21.75 -11.86 -15.37
N ILE A 30 -20.43 -11.98 -15.57
CA ILE A 30 -19.83 -12.45 -16.82
C ILE A 30 -19.32 -13.87 -16.58
N PRO A 31 -19.75 -14.87 -17.36
CA PRO A 31 -19.31 -16.24 -17.17
C PRO A 31 -17.81 -16.37 -17.48
N ILE A 32 -17.11 -17.19 -16.67
CA ILE A 32 -15.65 -17.39 -16.75
C ILE A 32 -15.16 -17.75 -18.16
N PRO A 33 -15.84 -18.63 -18.94
CA PRO A 33 -15.43 -18.94 -20.31
C PRO A 33 -15.30 -17.70 -21.21
N SER A 34 -16.20 -16.72 -21.06
CA SER A 34 -16.17 -15.48 -21.83
C SER A 34 -14.99 -14.59 -21.47
N ILE A 35 -14.59 -14.57 -20.20
CA ILE A 35 -13.42 -13.81 -19.72
C ILE A 35 -12.14 -14.41 -20.29
N VAL A 36 -12.02 -15.74 -20.26
CA VAL A 36 -10.87 -16.45 -20.83
C VAL A 36 -10.82 -16.23 -22.35
N ALA A 37 -11.97 -16.26 -23.04
CA ALA A 37 -12.04 -15.99 -24.47
C ALA A 37 -11.60 -14.55 -24.82
N VAL A 38 -12.04 -13.55 -24.05
CA VAL A 38 -11.61 -12.15 -24.21
C VAL A 38 -10.12 -11.99 -23.97
N LEU A 39 -9.59 -12.62 -22.91
CA LEU A 39 -8.16 -12.59 -22.58
C LEU A 39 -7.30 -13.24 -23.68
N LEU A 40 -7.68 -14.43 -24.15
CA LEU A 40 -6.96 -15.12 -25.23
C LEU A 40 -7.06 -14.37 -26.56
N GLY A 41 -8.23 -13.78 -26.85
CA GLY A 41 -8.45 -12.95 -28.04
C GLY A 41 -7.53 -11.73 -28.08
N LYS A 42 -7.42 -10.98 -26.98
CA LYS A 42 -6.55 -9.80 -26.87
C LYS A 42 -5.06 -10.14 -26.73
N ALA A 43 -4.72 -11.19 -25.98
CA ALA A 43 -3.32 -11.52 -25.68
C ALA A 43 -2.63 -12.27 -26.82
N ILE A 44 -3.35 -13.14 -27.53
CA ILE A 44 -2.79 -14.03 -28.55
C ILE A 44 -3.21 -13.59 -29.95
N GLY A 45 -4.33 -12.87 -30.12
CA GLY A 45 -4.78 -12.37 -31.43
C GLY A 45 -5.41 -13.42 -32.35
N VAL A 46 -5.66 -14.64 -31.85
CA VAL A 46 -5.98 -15.81 -32.69
C VAL A 46 -7.47 -16.21 -32.66
N VAL A 47 -8.31 -15.59 -31.81
CA VAL A 47 -9.73 -16.01 -31.68
C VAL A 47 -10.66 -15.00 -32.38
N PRO A 48 -11.41 -15.37 -33.44
CA PRO A 48 -12.45 -14.52 -33.98
C PRO A 48 -13.51 -14.25 -32.90
N VAL A 49 -13.79 -12.97 -32.66
CA VAL A 49 -14.54 -12.40 -31.52
C VAL A 49 -16.07 -12.61 -31.66
N ASN A 50 -16.53 -13.73 -32.21
CA ASN A 50 -17.90 -13.85 -32.70
C ASN A 50 -18.66 -15.12 -32.24
N TRP A 51 -18.26 -15.71 -31.11
CA TRP A 51 -18.87 -16.97 -30.63
C TRP A 51 -19.94 -16.77 -29.55
N LEU A 52 -20.11 -15.56 -29.00
CA LEU A 52 -21.13 -15.27 -27.98
C LEU A 52 -21.95 -14.01 -28.30
N PRO A 53 -23.26 -13.97 -27.95
CA PRO A 53 -24.02 -12.73 -27.90
C PRO A 53 -23.37 -11.73 -26.92
N ASP A 54 -23.40 -10.43 -27.24
CA ASP A 54 -22.89 -9.32 -26.40
C ASP A 54 -21.37 -9.30 -26.12
N GLN A 55 -20.57 -10.00 -26.94
CA GLN A 55 -19.12 -10.14 -26.74
C GLN A 55 -18.35 -8.80 -26.74
N THR A 56 -18.81 -7.80 -27.49
CA THR A 56 -18.21 -6.45 -27.54
C THR A 56 -18.40 -5.68 -26.23
N ALA A 57 -19.55 -5.82 -25.57
CA ALA A 57 -19.81 -5.20 -24.27
C ALA A 57 -19.01 -5.90 -23.15
N TYR A 58 -18.94 -7.24 -23.19
CA TYR A 58 -18.11 -7.99 -22.25
C TYR A 58 -16.62 -7.71 -22.43
N GLU A 59 -16.13 -7.58 -23.66
CA GLU A 59 -14.76 -7.16 -23.94
C GLU A 59 -14.47 -5.79 -23.35
N ALA A 60 -15.35 -4.81 -23.59
CA ALA A 60 -15.16 -3.46 -23.06
C ALA A 60 -15.08 -3.44 -21.52
N ILE A 61 -15.99 -4.16 -20.86
CA ILE A 61 -16.05 -4.25 -19.40
C ILE A 61 -14.84 -4.99 -18.84
N VAL A 62 -14.50 -6.15 -19.38
CA VAL A 62 -13.38 -6.96 -18.85
C VAL A 62 -12.06 -6.26 -19.10
N TRP A 63 -11.82 -5.77 -20.31
CA TRP A 63 -10.52 -5.22 -20.71
C TRP A 63 -10.27 -3.81 -20.22
N TYR A 64 -11.26 -2.91 -20.26
CA TYR A 64 -11.02 -1.49 -19.93
C TYR A 64 -11.43 -1.11 -18.50
N LEU A 65 -12.33 -1.87 -17.86
CA LEU A 65 -12.83 -1.55 -16.52
C LEU A 65 -12.30 -2.51 -15.44
N ARG A 66 -12.34 -3.83 -15.67
CA ARG A 66 -12.03 -4.82 -14.63
C ARG A 66 -10.55 -5.20 -14.55
N LEU A 67 -9.96 -5.60 -15.67
CA LEU A 67 -8.56 -6.04 -15.70
C LEU A 67 -7.59 -4.99 -15.16
N PRO A 68 -7.67 -3.70 -15.56
CA PRO A 68 -6.75 -2.70 -15.06
C PRO A 68 -6.89 -2.51 -13.55
N ARG A 69 -8.12 -2.53 -13.02
CA ARG A 69 -8.40 -2.46 -11.58
C ARG A 69 -7.81 -3.64 -10.81
N VAL A 70 -7.98 -4.87 -11.30
CA VAL A 70 -7.47 -6.08 -10.65
C VAL A 70 -5.94 -6.14 -10.70
N ILE A 71 -5.33 -5.79 -11.83
CA ILE A 71 -3.88 -5.72 -11.97
C ILE A 71 -3.30 -4.64 -11.07
N LEU A 72 -3.93 -3.45 -11.02
CA LEU A 72 -3.51 -2.38 -10.13
C LEU A 72 -3.62 -2.83 -8.66
N ALA A 73 -4.69 -3.53 -8.27
CA ALA A 73 -4.84 -4.10 -6.93
C ALA A 73 -3.69 -5.06 -6.59
N ALA A 74 -3.34 -5.95 -7.53
CA ALA A 74 -2.24 -6.90 -7.35
C ALA A 74 -0.87 -6.19 -7.24
N LEU A 75 -0.62 -5.18 -8.07
CA LEU A 75 0.62 -4.39 -8.02
C LEU A 75 0.75 -3.62 -6.70
N VAL A 76 -0.30 -2.93 -6.26
CA VAL A 76 -0.30 -2.17 -5.01
C VAL A 76 -0.21 -3.10 -3.80
N GLY A 77 -0.96 -4.20 -3.80
CA GLY A 77 -0.87 -5.22 -2.75
C GLY A 77 0.52 -5.85 -2.66
N GLY A 78 1.13 -6.16 -3.80
CA GLY A 78 2.50 -6.67 -3.87
C GLY A 78 3.54 -5.65 -3.37
N ALA A 79 3.39 -4.38 -3.74
CA ALA A 79 4.23 -3.28 -3.27
C ALA A 79 4.18 -3.13 -1.74
N LEU A 80 2.97 -3.16 -1.16
CA LEU A 80 2.77 -3.10 0.29
C LEU A 80 3.31 -4.33 1.01
N ALA A 81 3.09 -5.53 0.45
CA ALA A 81 3.64 -6.77 1.00
C ALA A 81 5.17 -6.76 1.00
N LEU A 82 5.80 -6.28 -0.07
CA LEU A 82 7.25 -6.15 -0.16
C LEU A 82 7.78 -5.12 0.86
N ALA A 83 7.15 -3.95 0.95
CA ALA A 83 7.49 -2.93 1.93
C ALA A 83 7.40 -3.45 3.37
N GLY A 84 6.32 -4.18 3.70
CA GLY A 84 6.13 -4.83 4.99
C GLY A 84 7.23 -5.86 5.29
N ALA A 85 7.49 -6.78 4.37
CA ALA A 85 8.52 -7.81 4.55
C ALA A 85 9.92 -7.22 4.78
N VAL A 86 10.26 -6.17 4.03
CA VAL A 86 11.54 -5.47 4.13
C VAL A 86 11.68 -4.76 5.48
N LEU A 87 10.65 -4.05 5.94
CA LEU A 87 10.67 -3.36 7.23
C LEU A 87 10.67 -4.34 8.40
N GLN A 88 9.89 -5.42 8.32
CA GLN A 88 9.90 -6.50 9.31
C GLN A 88 11.28 -7.16 9.42
N GLY A 89 11.95 -7.41 8.29
CA GLY A 89 13.32 -7.94 8.26
C GLY A 89 14.34 -6.96 8.83
N LEU A 90 14.26 -5.68 8.44
CA LEU A 90 15.17 -4.63 8.88
C LEU A 90 15.06 -4.36 10.39
N PHE A 91 13.83 -4.28 10.90
CA PHE A 91 13.54 -3.97 12.30
C PHE A 91 13.47 -5.20 13.20
N ARG A 92 13.51 -6.41 12.61
CA ARG A 92 13.37 -7.68 13.32
C ARG A 92 12.13 -7.69 14.22
N ASN A 93 11.06 -7.08 13.72
CA ASN A 93 9.80 -6.92 14.43
C ASN A 93 8.66 -7.29 13.48
N PRO A 94 7.93 -8.40 13.74
CA PRO A 94 6.81 -8.82 12.88
C PRO A 94 5.65 -7.81 12.89
N MET A 95 5.59 -6.91 13.87
CA MET A 95 4.58 -5.84 13.96
C MET A 95 4.98 -4.56 13.21
N ALA A 96 6.12 -4.56 12.53
CA ALA A 96 6.55 -3.40 11.74
C ALA A 96 5.69 -3.23 10.48
N ASP A 97 5.19 -2.01 10.28
CA ASP A 97 4.38 -1.61 9.13
C ASP A 97 5.01 -0.39 8.43
N PRO A 98 4.95 -0.29 7.08
CA PRO A 98 5.42 0.88 6.34
C PRO A 98 4.77 2.21 6.70
N GLY A 99 3.63 2.22 7.37
CA GLY A 99 3.01 3.41 7.94
C GLY A 99 3.82 4.02 9.09
N ILE A 100 4.64 3.25 9.80
CA ILE A 100 5.40 3.70 10.98
C ILE A 100 6.42 4.80 10.63
N ILE A 101 6.93 4.81 9.40
CA ILE A 101 7.87 5.84 8.92
C ILE A 101 7.16 7.09 8.39
N GLY A 102 5.87 7.26 8.69
CA GLY A 102 5.11 8.48 8.45
C GLY A 102 4.75 8.75 6.99
N ILE A 103 4.97 7.79 6.09
CA ILE A 103 4.54 7.88 4.68
C ILE A 103 3.02 8.05 4.61
N SER A 104 2.27 7.30 5.45
CA SER A 104 0.81 7.32 5.43
C SER A 104 0.25 8.65 5.92
N SER A 105 0.67 9.11 7.09
CA SER A 105 0.23 10.38 7.68
C SER A 105 0.69 11.60 6.90
N GLY A 106 1.92 11.57 6.37
CA GLY A 106 2.47 12.65 5.56
C GLY A 106 1.77 12.82 4.22
N GLY A 107 1.47 11.71 3.55
CA GLY A 107 0.71 11.77 2.28
C GLY A 107 -0.73 12.22 2.49
N ALA A 108 -1.37 11.81 3.59
CA ALA A 108 -2.68 12.30 4.01
C ALA A 108 -2.69 13.82 4.18
N LEU A 109 -1.75 14.35 4.96
CA LEU A 109 -1.61 15.78 5.16
C LEU A 109 -1.38 16.52 3.83
N GLY A 110 -0.49 16.00 2.98
CA GLY A 110 -0.22 16.59 1.66
C GLY A 110 -1.44 16.64 0.75
N ALA A 111 -2.25 15.58 0.72
CA ALA A 111 -3.50 15.55 -0.03
C ALA A 111 -4.54 16.53 0.53
N VAL A 112 -4.67 16.62 1.85
CA VAL A 112 -5.58 17.57 2.50
C VAL A 112 -5.19 19.01 2.15
N ILE A 113 -3.89 19.32 2.19
CA ILE A 113 -3.37 20.63 1.77
C ILE A 113 -3.71 20.91 0.29
N ALA A 114 -3.55 19.93 -0.60
CA ALA A 114 -3.85 20.08 -2.02
C ALA A 114 -5.33 20.39 -2.28
N VAL A 115 -6.24 19.69 -1.58
CA VAL A 115 -7.69 19.90 -1.71
C VAL A 115 -8.08 21.25 -1.09
N MET A 116 -7.62 21.54 0.13
CA MET A 116 -7.95 22.78 0.85
C MET A 116 -7.47 24.05 0.16
N SER A 117 -6.31 23.98 -0.52
CA SER A 117 -5.77 25.11 -1.29
C SER A 117 -6.43 25.31 -2.66
N GLY A 118 -7.36 24.44 -3.05
CA GLY A 118 -7.97 24.45 -4.38
C GLY A 118 -7.03 24.00 -5.51
N LEU A 119 -5.77 23.65 -5.20
CA LEU A 119 -4.81 23.16 -6.19
C LEU A 119 -5.24 21.83 -6.80
N ALA A 120 -5.96 21.00 -6.04
CA ALA A 120 -6.55 19.76 -6.55
C ALA A 120 -7.44 19.99 -7.79
N ALA A 121 -8.15 21.13 -7.84
CA ALA A 121 -9.01 21.48 -8.96
C ALA A 121 -8.25 22.13 -10.13
N SER A 122 -7.07 22.71 -9.89
CA SER A 122 -6.33 23.48 -10.91
C SER A 122 -5.43 22.62 -11.81
N ALA A 123 -4.90 21.51 -11.30
CA ALA A 123 -4.02 20.63 -12.07
C ALA A 123 -4.16 19.17 -11.67
N LEU A 124 -4.22 18.29 -12.67
CA LEU A 124 -4.37 16.84 -12.50
C LEU A 124 -3.32 16.17 -11.60
N TRP A 125 -2.13 16.76 -11.59
CA TRP A 125 -0.96 16.22 -10.93
C TRP A 125 -0.71 16.85 -9.56
N SER A 126 -1.41 17.93 -9.21
CA SER A 126 -1.14 18.69 -7.98
C SER A 126 -1.35 17.85 -6.73
N LEU A 127 -2.47 17.13 -6.65
CA LEU A 127 -2.83 16.30 -5.52
C LEU A 127 -1.86 15.11 -5.36
N PRO A 128 -1.61 14.28 -6.41
CA PRO A 128 -0.58 13.26 -6.40
C PRO A 128 0.81 13.75 -5.97
N VAL A 129 1.25 14.90 -6.49
CA VAL A 129 2.57 15.47 -6.20
C VAL A 129 2.63 15.98 -4.76
N LEU A 130 1.63 16.71 -4.28
CA LEU A 130 1.59 17.20 -2.89
C LEU A 130 1.49 16.06 -1.88
N ALA A 131 0.73 15.00 -2.17
CA ALA A 131 0.71 13.80 -1.36
C ALA A 131 2.09 13.11 -1.31
N PHE A 132 2.78 13.01 -2.46
CA PHE A 132 4.13 12.47 -2.50
C PHE A 132 5.12 13.31 -1.71
N VAL A 133 5.10 14.64 -1.90
CA VAL A 133 5.97 15.59 -1.18
C VAL A 133 5.69 15.55 0.32
N GLY A 134 4.42 15.50 0.73
CA GLY A 134 4.03 15.36 2.14
C GLY A 134 4.54 14.06 2.76
N ALA A 135 4.41 12.93 2.05
CA ALA A 135 4.93 11.63 2.50
C ALA A 135 6.46 11.63 2.60
N ALA A 136 7.15 12.13 1.58
CA ALA A 136 8.61 12.21 1.54
C ALA A 136 9.15 13.16 2.62
N GLY A 137 8.55 14.34 2.76
CA GLY A 137 8.93 15.34 3.77
C GLY A 137 8.72 14.82 5.20
N THR A 138 7.65 14.08 5.45
CA THR A 138 7.39 13.46 6.76
C THR A 138 8.41 12.37 7.06
N THR A 139 8.65 11.46 6.10
CA THR A 139 9.66 10.39 6.23
C THR A 139 11.06 10.97 6.47
N TRP A 140 11.40 12.03 5.74
CA TRP A 140 12.67 12.74 5.87
C TRP A 140 12.82 13.40 7.25
N THR A 141 11.76 14.05 7.73
CA THR A 141 11.71 14.66 9.07
C THR A 141 11.93 13.61 10.16
N ILE A 142 11.24 12.48 10.08
CA ILE A 142 11.42 11.35 11.00
C ILE A 142 12.85 10.83 10.94
N TYR A 143 13.41 10.66 9.75
CA TYR A 143 14.79 10.20 9.60
C TYR A 143 15.78 11.15 10.29
N ILE A 144 15.67 12.46 10.09
CA ILE A 144 16.53 13.44 10.75
C ILE A 144 16.37 13.39 12.28
N LEU A 145 15.13 13.39 12.78
CA LEU A 145 14.85 13.34 14.23
C LEU A 145 15.36 12.05 14.89
N SER A 146 15.30 10.94 14.16
CA SER A 146 15.75 9.64 14.65
C SER A 146 17.27 9.44 14.63
N THR A 147 17.99 10.24 13.84
CA THR A 147 19.44 10.10 13.65
C THR A 147 20.19 10.91 14.70
N GLN A 148 20.97 10.24 15.55
CA GLN A 148 21.85 10.88 16.53
C GLN A 148 23.28 10.37 16.36
N ALA A 149 24.25 11.28 16.27
CA ALA A 149 25.67 10.96 16.06
C ALA A 149 25.94 9.97 14.92
N GLY A 150 25.20 10.08 13.81
CA GLY A 150 25.34 9.22 12.64
C GLY A 150 24.74 7.81 12.77
N ARG A 151 24.07 7.50 13.88
CA ARG A 151 23.33 6.25 14.09
C ARG A 151 21.83 6.50 14.14
N THR A 152 21.06 5.59 13.57
CA THR A 152 19.59 5.56 13.70
C THR A 152 19.15 4.37 14.57
N PRO A 153 19.07 4.56 15.89
CA PRO A 153 18.46 3.57 16.77
C PRO A 153 17.02 3.29 16.32
N LEU A 154 16.63 2.01 16.36
CA LEU A 154 15.26 1.64 16.02
C LEU A 154 14.24 2.31 16.95
N ALA A 155 14.51 2.33 18.25
CA ALA A 155 13.60 2.92 19.23
C ALA A 155 13.32 4.41 18.96
N THR A 156 14.35 5.20 18.64
CA THR A 156 14.18 6.63 18.31
C THR A 156 13.45 6.82 17.00
N LEU A 157 13.67 5.96 16.01
CA LEU A 157 12.93 5.98 14.74
C LEU A 157 11.44 5.68 14.93
N LEU A 158 11.10 4.70 15.76
CA LEU A 158 9.71 4.38 16.10
C LEU A 158 9.04 5.50 16.90
N LEU A 159 9.70 6.03 17.94
CA LEU A 159 9.18 7.11 18.79
C LEU A 159 8.99 8.42 18.00
N SER A 160 9.95 8.80 17.17
CA SER A 160 9.85 9.97 16.30
C SER A 160 8.78 9.78 15.22
N GLY A 161 8.67 8.59 14.64
CA GLY A 161 7.60 8.22 13.71
C GLY A 161 6.22 8.44 14.32
N LEU A 162 5.98 7.87 15.51
CA LEU A 162 4.73 8.03 16.24
C LEU A 162 4.41 9.52 16.51
N ALA A 163 5.39 10.28 16.99
CA ALA A 163 5.22 11.70 17.30
C ALA A 163 4.88 12.55 16.06
N VAL A 164 5.64 12.38 14.98
CA VAL A 164 5.43 13.14 13.74
C VAL A 164 4.13 12.72 13.05
N SER A 165 3.79 11.43 13.06
CA SER A 165 2.52 10.95 12.52
C SER A 165 1.31 11.47 13.30
N ALA A 166 1.39 11.52 14.63
CA ALA A 166 0.34 12.12 15.46
C ALA A 166 0.18 13.62 15.16
N PHE A 167 1.29 14.34 15.01
CA PHE A 167 1.29 15.76 14.63
C PHE A 167 0.68 15.99 13.25
N ALA A 168 1.05 15.20 12.25
CA ALA A 168 0.48 15.28 10.89
C ALA A 168 -1.03 14.95 10.87
N THR A 169 -1.46 14.01 11.71
CA THR A 169 -2.87 13.66 11.87
C THR A 169 -3.64 14.80 12.53
N ALA A 170 -3.09 15.42 13.58
CA ALA A 170 -3.68 16.58 14.23
C ALA A 170 -3.82 17.78 13.28
N LEU A 171 -2.81 18.04 12.44
CA LEU A 171 -2.89 19.05 11.38
C LEU A 171 -3.98 18.71 10.35
N THR A 172 -4.08 17.44 9.96
CA THR A 172 -5.13 16.97 9.04
C THR A 172 -6.52 17.23 9.63
N SER A 173 -6.74 16.89 10.91
CA SER A 173 -7.99 17.16 11.62
C SER A 173 -8.28 18.65 11.77
N LEU A 174 -7.26 19.47 12.05
CA LEU A 174 -7.40 20.92 12.12
C LEU A 174 -7.87 21.50 10.78
N LEU A 175 -7.21 21.12 9.67
CA LEU A 175 -7.58 21.57 8.33
C LEU A 175 -9.00 21.15 7.97
N LEU A 176 -9.38 19.90 8.25
CA LEU A 176 -10.73 19.41 8.03
C LEU A 176 -11.78 20.14 8.87
N THR A 177 -11.44 20.58 10.08
CA THR A 177 -12.36 21.34 10.94
C THR A 177 -12.53 22.78 10.44
N LEU A 178 -11.48 23.36 9.85
CA LEU A 178 -11.53 24.67 9.21
C LEU A 178 -12.20 24.65 7.84
N ALA A 179 -12.39 23.46 7.26
CA ALA A 179 -13.05 23.30 5.97
C ALA A 179 -14.53 23.69 6.07
N GLN A 180 -14.91 24.75 5.37
CA GLN A 180 -16.30 25.18 5.27
C GLN A 180 -17.07 24.51 4.12
N ASP A 181 -16.36 23.80 3.24
CA ASP A 181 -16.93 23.15 2.05
C ASP A 181 -17.15 21.65 2.28
N ILE A 182 -18.41 21.23 2.17
CA ILE A 182 -18.82 19.83 2.32
C ILE A 182 -18.30 18.93 1.20
N PHE A 183 -18.04 19.49 0.01
CA PHE A 183 -17.51 18.74 -1.12
C PHE A 183 -16.03 18.44 -0.92
N ALA A 184 -15.23 19.45 -0.53
CA ALA A 184 -13.83 19.27 -0.17
C ALA A 184 -13.66 18.25 0.98
N PHE A 185 -14.55 18.31 1.99
CA PHE A 185 -14.54 17.34 3.09
C PHE A 185 -14.77 15.89 2.60
N ARG A 186 -15.77 15.67 1.73
CA ARG A 186 -16.05 14.34 1.16
C ARG A 186 -14.89 13.84 0.29
N GLU A 187 -14.31 14.72 -0.53
CA GLU A 187 -13.17 14.38 -1.39
C GLU A 187 -11.96 13.92 -0.57
N VAL A 188 -11.64 14.64 0.51
CA VAL A 188 -10.57 14.24 1.43
C VAL A 188 -10.89 12.89 2.09
N LEU A 189 -12.13 12.66 2.55
CA LEU A 189 -12.50 11.38 3.13
C LEU A 189 -12.33 10.22 2.15
N PHE A 190 -12.74 10.39 0.89
CA PHE A 190 -12.52 9.38 -0.14
C PHE A 190 -11.04 9.13 -0.40
N TRP A 191 -10.21 10.19 -0.35
CA TRP A 191 -8.78 10.05 -0.51
C TRP A 191 -8.11 9.31 0.66
N LEU A 192 -8.55 9.59 1.90
CA LEU A 192 -8.06 8.92 3.10
C LEU A 192 -8.47 7.43 3.14
N LEU A 193 -9.67 7.10 2.66
CA LEU A 193 -10.18 5.72 2.62
C LEU A 193 -9.51 4.87 1.53
N GLY A 194 -9.15 5.48 0.40
CA GLY A 194 -8.80 4.72 -0.80
C GLY A 194 -10.01 4.01 -1.44
N GLY A 195 -9.78 3.35 -2.59
CA GLY A 195 -10.76 3.08 -3.66
C GLY A 195 -10.14 2.93 -5.07
N LEU A 196 -10.11 1.71 -5.62
CA LEU A 196 -9.54 1.45 -6.96
C LEU A 196 -10.55 1.72 -8.10
N ASP A 197 -11.50 2.62 -7.88
CA ASP A 197 -12.59 2.88 -8.81
C ASP A 197 -12.14 3.74 -9.99
N GLY A 198 -12.74 3.49 -11.16
CA GLY A 198 -12.47 4.23 -12.40
C GLY A 198 -11.08 4.06 -12.99
N ARG A 199 -10.30 3.02 -12.64
CA ARG A 199 -8.88 2.93 -13.04
C ARG A 199 -8.68 2.17 -14.33
N GLY A 200 -8.00 2.81 -15.27
CA GLY A 200 -7.70 2.26 -16.59
C GLY A 200 -6.23 1.86 -16.74
N TRP A 201 -5.87 1.47 -17.97
CA TRP A 201 -4.52 1.03 -18.30
C TRP A 201 -3.44 2.11 -18.14
N SER A 202 -3.79 3.39 -18.27
CA SER A 202 -2.87 4.51 -18.03
C SER A 202 -2.38 4.55 -16.57
N HIS A 203 -3.28 4.30 -15.62
CA HIS A 203 -2.96 4.21 -14.19
C HIS A 203 -2.07 3.00 -13.88
N VAL A 204 -2.33 1.86 -14.52
CA VAL A 204 -1.49 0.66 -14.38
C VAL A 204 -0.08 0.94 -14.88
N GLY A 205 0.06 1.54 -16.07
CA GLY A 205 1.36 1.93 -16.62
C GLY A 205 2.14 2.84 -15.66
N LEU A 206 1.48 3.88 -15.14
CA LEU A 206 2.11 4.84 -14.23
C LEU A 206 2.52 4.22 -12.88
N ALA A 207 1.72 3.32 -12.31
CA ALA A 207 2.05 2.63 -11.05
C ALA A 207 3.11 1.55 -11.23
N SER A 208 3.09 0.85 -12.37
CA SER A 208 3.93 -0.33 -12.59
C SER A 208 5.41 0.02 -12.58
N TRP A 209 5.82 1.08 -13.26
CA TRP A 209 7.23 1.47 -13.37
C TRP A 209 7.91 1.68 -12.00
N PRO A 210 7.44 2.58 -11.11
CA PRO A 210 8.10 2.80 -9.83
C PRO A 210 8.04 1.57 -8.90
N ILE A 211 6.96 0.79 -8.94
CA ILE A 211 6.81 -0.42 -8.13
C ILE A 211 7.80 -1.50 -8.58
N LEU A 212 7.89 -1.76 -9.89
CA LEU A 212 8.77 -2.79 -10.43
C LEU A 212 10.24 -2.40 -10.30
N VAL A 213 10.59 -1.17 -10.63
CA VAL A 213 11.96 -0.67 -10.51
C VAL A 213 12.40 -0.64 -9.05
N GLY A 214 11.59 -0.03 -8.17
CA GLY A 214 11.90 0.01 -6.74
C GLY A 214 11.97 -1.38 -6.12
N GLY A 215 11.04 -2.28 -6.50
CA GLY A 215 11.04 -3.66 -6.05
C GLY A 215 12.28 -4.43 -6.49
N MET A 216 12.71 -4.25 -7.74
CA MET A 216 13.96 -4.84 -8.25
C MET A 216 15.18 -4.33 -7.49
N PHE A 217 15.25 -3.03 -7.18
CA PHE A 217 16.33 -2.49 -6.36
C PHE A 217 16.31 -3.04 -4.92
N LEU A 218 15.13 -3.26 -4.32
CA LEU A 218 15.03 -3.90 -3.01
C LEU A 218 15.54 -5.34 -3.00
N LEU A 219 15.36 -6.10 -4.09
CA LEU A 219 15.88 -7.46 -4.19
C LEU A 219 17.42 -7.51 -4.13
N LEU A 220 18.11 -6.45 -4.56
CA LEU A 220 19.56 -6.35 -4.44
C LEU A 220 20.03 -6.28 -2.98
N PHE A 221 19.16 -5.84 -2.05
CA PHE A 221 19.44 -5.79 -0.62
C PHE A 221 18.96 -7.04 0.13
N ALA A 222 18.40 -8.05 -0.56
CA ALA A 222 17.81 -9.22 0.09
C ALA A 222 18.81 -10.00 0.95
N ASP A 223 20.06 -10.14 0.49
CA ASP A 223 21.10 -10.84 1.24
C ASP A 223 21.53 -10.07 2.49
N GLU A 224 21.71 -8.75 2.37
CA GLU A 224 22.00 -7.88 3.51
C GLU A 224 20.87 -7.96 4.55
N LEU A 225 19.60 -7.89 4.10
CA LEU A 225 18.45 -8.02 5.00
C LEU A 225 18.37 -9.39 5.67
N ASN A 226 18.69 -10.48 4.97
CA ASN A 226 18.73 -11.82 5.55
C ASN A 226 19.79 -11.94 6.65
N ILE A 227 20.98 -11.36 6.43
CA ILE A 227 22.05 -11.33 7.42
C ILE A 227 21.61 -10.52 8.65
N VAL A 228 21.01 -9.34 8.43
CA VAL A 228 20.47 -8.49 9.51
C VAL A 228 19.37 -9.21 10.30
N ALA A 229 18.44 -9.86 9.62
CA ALA A 229 17.35 -10.59 10.26
C ALA A 229 17.88 -11.74 11.15
N ALA A 230 18.87 -12.49 10.66
CA ALA A 230 19.46 -13.63 11.35
C ALA A 230 20.39 -13.23 12.52
N THR A 231 21.27 -12.25 12.32
CA THR A 231 22.38 -11.94 13.26
C THR A 231 22.17 -10.66 14.07
N GLY A 232 21.22 -9.81 13.68
CA GLY A 232 21.03 -8.48 14.27
C GLY A 232 22.07 -7.47 13.80
N GLU A 233 21.92 -6.20 14.22
CA GLU A 233 22.75 -5.10 13.72
C GLU A 233 24.24 -5.25 14.05
N ALA A 234 24.55 -5.72 15.26
CA ALA A 234 25.93 -5.93 15.70
C ALA A 234 26.61 -7.06 14.92
N GLY A 235 25.89 -8.16 14.65
CA GLY A 235 26.41 -9.27 13.87
C GLY A 235 26.61 -8.93 12.39
N ALA A 236 25.65 -8.23 11.78
CA ALA A 236 25.75 -7.79 10.39
C ALA A 236 26.90 -6.80 10.17
N SER A 237 27.12 -5.88 11.12
CA SER A 237 28.27 -4.95 11.07
C SER A 237 29.61 -5.70 11.14
N GLY A 238 29.67 -6.83 11.87
CA GLY A 238 30.86 -7.68 11.95
C GLY A 238 31.19 -8.45 10.66
N VAL A 239 30.21 -8.63 9.77
CA VAL A 239 30.38 -9.26 8.45
C VAL A 239 30.65 -8.21 7.35
N GLY A 240 30.76 -6.92 7.71
CA GLY A 240 31.08 -5.84 6.79
C GLY A 240 29.86 -5.15 6.15
N VAL A 241 28.65 -5.39 6.66
CA VAL A 241 27.45 -4.68 6.18
C VAL A 241 27.43 -3.26 6.76
N GLU A 242 27.40 -2.26 5.86
CA GLU A 242 27.27 -0.85 6.21
C GLU A 242 25.84 -0.50 6.66
N MET A 243 25.48 -0.90 7.88
CA MET A 243 24.11 -0.85 8.41
C MET A 243 23.40 0.48 8.23
N GLN A 244 24.10 1.60 8.43
CA GLN A 244 23.51 2.93 8.30
C GLN A 244 23.14 3.26 6.85
N GLN A 245 23.98 2.85 5.89
CA GLN A 245 23.72 3.06 4.47
C GLN A 245 22.59 2.16 3.99
N THR A 246 22.59 0.90 4.40
CA THR A 246 21.53 -0.07 4.10
C THR A 246 20.19 0.42 4.63
N LYS A 247 20.10 0.82 5.91
CA LYS A 247 18.89 1.42 6.49
C LYS A 247 18.40 2.61 5.67
N ARG A 248 19.29 3.57 5.34
CA ARG A 248 18.92 4.76 4.57
C ARG A 248 18.36 4.41 3.19
N ARG A 249 19.06 3.55 2.44
CA ARG A 249 18.65 3.14 1.07
C ARG A 249 17.34 2.36 1.10
N VAL A 250 17.21 1.40 2.01
CA VAL A 250 16.02 0.57 2.14
C VAL A 250 14.79 1.40 2.55
N LEU A 251 14.94 2.33 3.49
CA LEU A 251 13.86 3.24 3.88
C LEU A 251 13.44 4.14 2.71
N MET A 252 14.40 4.70 1.97
CA MET A 252 14.12 5.52 0.78
C MET A 252 13.42 4.72 -0.32
N LEU A 253 13.87 3.51 -0.61
CA LEU A 253 13.26 2.63 -1.62
C LEU A 253 11.85 2.20 -1.20
N THR A 254 11.66 1.88 0.08
CA THR A 254 10.35 1.53 0.62
C THR A 254 9.38 2.70 0.51
N ALA A 255 9.83 3.92 0.80
CA ALA A 255 9.05 5.14 0.57
C ALA A 255 8.73 5.36 -0.91
N LEU A 256 9.69 5.10 -1.80
CA LEU A 256 9.52 5.24 -3.24
C LEU A 256 8.55 4.21 -3.82
N ILE A 257 8.40 3.03 -3.23
CA ILE A 257 7.44 2.01 -3.71
C ILE A 257 6.04 2.26 -3.12
N SER A 258 5.99 2.76 -1.89
CA SER A 258 4.75 2.95 -1.13
C SER A 258 4.06 4.29 -1.41
N ALA A 259 4.77 5.31 -1.89
CA ALA A 259 4.19 6.63 -2.13
C ALA A 259 3.51 6.78 -3.51
N PRO A 260 4.05 6.25 -4.63
CA PRO A 260 3.50 6.50 -5.98
C PRO A 260 2.12 5.91 -6.20
N TRP A 261 1.74 4.83 -5.53
CA TRP A 261 0.39 4.29 -5.69
C TRP A 261 -0.68 5.24 -5.13
N ARG A 262 -0.36 6.04 -4.10
CA ARG A 262 -1.27 7.09 -3.57
C ARG A 262 -1.44 8.24 -4.56
N ALA A 263 -0.40 8.52 -5.34
CA ALA A 263 -0.43 9.46 -6.45
C ALA A 263 -1.24 8.91 -7.65
N VAL A 264 -1.03 7.65 -8.01
CA VAL A 264 -1.84 6.95 -9.01
C VAL A 264 -3.29 6.86 -8.55
N PHE A 265 -3.55 6.95 -7.25
CA PHE A 265 -4.85 6.81 -6.62
C PHE A 265 -5.92 7.86 -7.02
N CYS A 266 -5.53 8.95 -7.70
CA CYS A 266 -6.48 10.01 -8.04
C CYS A 266 -6.26 10.74 -9.38
N LEU A 267 -5.51 10.17 -10.34
CA LEU A 267 -5.65 10.66 -11.71
C LEU A 267 -7.11 10.43 -12.15
N PRO A 268 -7.90 11.47 -12.46
CA PRO A 268 -9.26 11.28 -12.93
C PRO A 268 -9.20 10.61 -14.30
N ALA A 269 -10.12 9.68 -14.51
CA ALA A 269 -10.11 8.80 -15.66
C ALA A 269 -10.82 9.38 -16.89
N SER A 270 -11.35 10.60 -16.83
CA SER A 270 -12.00 11.24 -17.96
C SER A 270 -11.83 12.75 -17.95
N THR A 271 -11.39 13.30 -19.08
CA THR A 271 -11.50 14.72 -19.46
C THR A 271 -12.93 15.12 -19.83
N THR A 272 -13.94 14.38 -19.39
CA THR A 272 -15.34 14.68 -19.71
C THR A 272 -16.24 14.44 -18.51
N ALA A 273 -16.94 15.52 -18.17
CA ALA A 273 -18.18 15.60 -17.40
C ALA A 273 -18.13 15.34 -15.89
N TYR A 274 -18.25 16.47 -15.20
CA TYR A 274 -18.89 16.71 -13.91
C TYR A 274 -20.24 15.97 -13.74
N SER A 275 -20.65 15.85 -12.47
CA SER A 275 -21.90 15.31 -11.91
C SER A 275 -21.98 13.80 -11.67
N ASP A 276 -22.21 13.44 -10.40
CA ASP A 276 -22.49 12.12 -9.84
C ASP A 276 -21.30 11.24 -9.40
N GLY A 277 -20.46 11.81 -8.53
CA GLY A 277 -19.43 11.09 -7.77
C GLY A 277 -19.99 10.30 -6.58
N GLY A 278 -20.76 9.24 -6.84
CA GLY A 278 -21.18 8.26 -5.84
C GLY A 278 -20.21 7.08 -5.76
N CYS A 279 -19.10 7.21 -5.03
CA CYS A 279 -18.22 6.08 -4.74
C CYS A 279 -18.74 5.31 -3.51
N VAL A 280 -19.35 4.15 -3.74
CA VAL A 280 -19.71 3.21 -2.67
C VAL A 280 -18.45 2.45 -2.23
N ASN A 281 -18.16 2.54 -0.94
CA ASN A 281 -17.06 1.92 -0.21
C ASN A 281 -16.99 0.39 -0.41
N HIS A 282 -15.77 -0.16 -0.56
CA HIS A 282 -15.25 -1.20 0.35
C HIS A 282 -13.79 -1.56 0.04
N VAL A 283 -12.83 -1.07 0.83
CA VAL A 283 -11.62 -1.85 1.16
C VAL A 283 -11.20 -1.48 2.58
N ARG A 284 -11.48 -2.37 3.54
CA ARG A 284 -10.88 -2.36 4.88
C ARG A 284 -9.37 -2.60 4.72
N SER A 285 -8.58 -1.83 5.46
CA SER A 285 -7.16 -2.08 5.70
C SER A 285 -6.96 -3.56 6.00
N TYR A 286 -6.19 -4.26 5.17
CA TYR A 286 -5.83 -5.66 5.42
C TYR A 286 -4.89 -5.71 6.61
N ASP A 287 -5.45 -6.08 7.76
CA ASP A 287 -4.71 -6.55 8.92
C ASP A 287 -4.10 -7.91 8.57
N VAL A 288 -2.84 -7.91 8.14
CA VAL A 288 -2.06 -9.15 7.93
C VAL A 288 -1.57 -9.61 9.29
N GLY A 289 -2.51 -10.11 10.10
CA GLY A 289 -2.22 -10.78 11.36
C GLY A 289 -1.45 -12.08 11.09
N SER A 290 -0.19 -12.11 11.48
CA SER A 290 0.58 -13.34 11.60
C SER A 290 -0.11 -14.27 12.60
N ARG A 291 -0.53 -15.45 12.12
CA ARG A 291 -1.02 -16.54 12.97
C ARG A 291 0.11 -17.00 13.91
N GLU A 292 -0.05 -16.77 15.21
CA GLU A 292 0.70 -17.50 16.22
C GLU A 292 0.21 -18.95 16.27
N PRO A 293 1.09 -19.97 16.30
CA PRO A 293 0.70 -21.33 16.60
C PRO A 293 0.50 -21.50 18.11
N VAL A 294 -0.66 -22.06 18.46
CA VAL A 294 -1.10 -22.60 19.75
C VAL A 294 0.04 -23.15 20.63
N GLN A 295 0.28 -22.50 21.77
CA GLN A 295 0.87 -23.03 23.02
C GLN A 295 0.62 -21.94 24.09
N GLN A 296 -0.07 -22.07 25.23
CA GLN A 296 -0.35 -23.16 26.16
C GLN A 296 -1.50 -22.63 27.07
N ARG A 297 -2.68 -23.27 27.08
CA ARG A 297 -3.24 -24.04 28.20
C ARG A 297 -3.03 -23.44 29.62
N THR A 298 -4.17 -23.06 30.22
CA THR A 298 -4.50 -22.99 31.66
C THR A 298 -3.56 -22.20 32.57
N ASP A 299 -4.07 -21.09 33.10
CA ASP A 299 -4.13 -20.91 34.56
C ASP A 299 -5.42 -20.18 34.94
N VAL A 300 -6.25 -20.93 35.65
CA VAL A 300 -7.35 -20.45 36.48
C VAL A 300 -6.68 -19.88 37.73
N VAL A 301 -6.70 -18.56 37.90
CA VAL A 301 -6.54 -17.94 39.22
C VAL A 301 -7.50 -16.77 39.30
N GLY A 302 -8.48 -16.91 40.19
CA GLY A 302 -9.50 -15.93 40.46
C GLY A 302 -8.90 -14.66 41.06
N TRP A 303 -9.41 -13.53 40.58
CA TRP A 303 -9.28 -12.25 41.27
C TRP A 303 -10.55 -12.04 42.08
N ASP A 304 -10.59 -12.68 43.25
CA ASP A 304 -11.32 -12.17 44.40
C ASP A 304 -10.28 -11.45 45.26
N GLN A 305 -10.38 -10.12 45.30
CA GLN A 305 -10.08 -9.38 46.51
C GLN A 305 -10.68 -7.98 46.39
N SER A 306 -11.83 -7.87 47.04
CA SER A 306 -12.44 -6.65 47.55
C SER A 306 -11.43 -5.73 48.21
N ASP A 307 -11.61 -4.45 47.92
CA ASP A 307 -10.98 -3.31 48.58
C ASP A 307 -11.02 -3.38 50.12
N ARG A 308 -9.85 -3.08 50.69
CA ARG A 308 -9.59 -2.18 51.83
C ARG A 308 -10.69 -2.00 52.88
N GLU A 309 -10.43 -2.52 54.07
CA GLU A 309 -10.88 -1.95 55.34
C GLU A 309 -9.79 -2.10 56.42
N ASP A 310 -9.38 -0.96 56.98
CA ASP A 310 -8.89 -0.70 58.33
C ASP A 310 -7.79 -1.59 58.97
N ARG A 311 -6.56 -1.07 59.03
CA ARG A 311 -5.83 -0.63 60.25
C ARG A 311 -4.34 -0.41 60.00
#